data_AF-A0A5N8HLX7-F1
#
_entry.id   AF-A0A5N8HLX7-F1
#
_cell.length_a   1.000
_cell.length_b   1.000
_cell.length_c   1.000
_cell.angle_alpha   90.00
_cell.angle_beta   90.00
_cell.angle_gamma   90.00
#
_symmetry.space_group_name_H-M   'P 1'
#
loop_
_entity.id
_entity.type
_entity.pdbx_description
1 polymer ?
#
loop_
_entity_poly.entity_id
_entity_poly.type
_entity_poly.pdbx_seq_one_letter_code
_entity_poly.pdbx_strand_id
1 'polypeptide(L)'
;MKKYLALALIAPLLISCSTTKKGDTYNEAWVKDTNGFDILMGQFAHNIENIWGFKEVVIAGPKDYVKYTDQYQTRSHINFDDGTITIETIAGTEPAAHLRRAIIKTLLMGDDPSSVDLYSDVDDITISKEPFLYGQVVDNTGQPIRWEGRASNFADYLLKNRLQSRSNGLRIIYSVTINMVPNHLDKRAHKYLGMVRQASRKYGVDESLILAIMQTESSFNPYAVSRSDALGLMQVVQHTAGKDVFRSQGKSGTPSRSFLFDPASNIDTGTAYL
;
A
#
# COMPACT_ATOMS: atom_id res chain seq x y z
N MET A 1 41.17 62.09 -50.24
CA MET A 1 39.80 61.65 -49.95
C MET A 1 39.73 60.12 -50.03
N LYS A 2 39.89 59.42 -48.90
CA LYS A 2 38.92 58.46 -48.34
C LYS A 2 38.28 57.50 -49.38
N LYS A 3 38.72 56.23 -49.43
CA LYS A 3 38.03 55.08 -48.81
C LYS A 3 38.66 53.75 -49.27
N TYR A 4 39.12 52.98 -48.29
CA TYR A 4 39.40 51.55 -48.40
C TYR A 4 38.08 50.79 -48.58
N LEU A 5 38.04 49.78 -49.46
CA LEU A 5 36.95 48.83 -49.54
C LEU A 5 37.53 47.42 -49.56
N ALA A 6 37.14 46.68 -48.53
CA ALA A 6 37.70 45.43 -48.09
C ALA A 6 37.19 44.23 -48.91
N LEU A 7 38.06 43.23 -49.04
CA LEU A 7 37.80 41.90 -49.59
C LEU A 7 36.68 41.21 -48.79
N ALA A 8 35.60 40.79 -49.46
CA ALA A 8 34.56 39.96 -48.89
C ALA A 8 34.99 38.48 -48.93
N LEU A 9 35.35 37.91 -47.78
CA LEU A 9 35.49 36.47 -47.56
C LEU A 9 34.10 35.87 -47.32
N ILE A 10 33.65 35.04 -48.25
CA ILE A 10 32.41 34.25 -48.13
C ILE A 10 32.73 33.02 -47.27
N ALA A 11 32.27 33.00 -46.02
CA ALA A 11 32.25 31.81 -45.17
C ALA A 11 30.84 31.18 -45.20
N PRO A 12 30.70 29.86 -45.36
CA PRO A 12 29.39 29.22 -45.36
C PRO A 12 28.82 29.20 -43.93
N LEU A 13 27.57 29.67 -43.80
CA LEU A 13 26.76 29.52 -42.59
C LEU A 13 26.50 28.03 -42.32
N LEU A 14 27.05 27.51 -41.22
CA LEU A 14 26.48 26.37 -40.52
C LEU A 14 25.76 26.91 -39.29
N ILE A 15 24.47 27.24 -39.48
CA ILE A 15 23.55 27.44 -38.35
C ILE A 15 23.29 26.05 -37.76
N SER A 16 24.07 25.69 -36.75
CA SER A 16 23.72 24.60 -35.84
C SER A 16 22.53 25.07 -35.02
N CYS A 17 21.32 24.69 -35.45
CA CYS A 17 20.16 24.71 -34.57
C CYS A 17 20.35 23.61 -33.53
N SER A 18 21.03 23.94 -32.42
CA SER A 18 20.95 23.15 -31.21
C SER A 18 19.51 23.25 -30.70
N THR A 19 18.70 22.24 -31.01
CA THR A 19 17.49 21.94 -30.25
C THR A 19 17.92 21.69 -28.81
N THR A 20 17.85 22.73 -27.98
CA THR A 20 17.79 22.58 -26.53
C THR A 20 16.53 21.78 -26.24
N LYS A 21 16.70 20.47 -26.07
CA LYS A 21 15.72 19.67 -25.32
C LYS A 21 15.53 20.43 -24.00
N LYS A 22 14.34 21.02 -23.81
CA LYS A 22 13.89 21.44 -22.48
C LYS A 22 13.95 20.17 -21.63
N GLY A 23 15.03 20.05 -20.86
CA GLY A 23 15.19 18.98 -19.90
C GLY A 23 13.94 18.93 -19.05
N ASP A 24 13.47 17.70 -18.81
CA ASP A 24 12.53 17.42 -17.76
C ASP A 24 12.94 18.23 -16.53
N THR A 25 11.99 18.99 -16.01
CA THR A 25 12.21 19.88 -14.88
C THR A 25 12.68 19.00 -13.71
N TYR A 26 13.99 18.95 -13.50
CA TYR A 26 14.64 18.21 -12.44
C TYR A 26 14.17 18.80 -11.13
N ASN A 27 13.22 18.14 -10.50
CA ASN A 27 12.53 18.71 -9.35
C ASN A 27 13.12 18.03 -8.12
N GLU A 28 14.15 18.66 -7.52
CA GLU A 28 14.95 18.11 -6.43
C GLU A 28 14.13 17.64 -5.23
N ALA A 29 12.96 18.24 -4.99
CA ALA A 29 12.06 17.80 -3.93
C ALA A 29 11.57 16.36 -4.14
N TRP A 30 11.32 15.95 -5.40
CA TRP A 30 10.92 14.58 -5.75
C TRP A 30 12.02 13.58 -5.47
N VAL A 31 13.22 13.89 -5.95
CA VAL A 31 14.40 13.02 -5.80
C VAL A 31 14.78 12.86 -4.32
N LYS A 32 14.58 13.91 -3.51
CA LYS A 32 14.86 13.88 -2.06
C LYS A 32 13.83 13.01 -1.31
N ASP A 33 12.55 13.09 -1.68
CA ASP A 33 11.47 12.34 -1.02
C ASP A 33 11.50 10.84 -1.39
N THR A 34 11.74 10.50 -2.67
CA THR A 34 11.87 9.10 -3.10
C THR A 34 13.13 8.44 -2.55
N ASN A 35 14.29 9.14 -2.56
CA ASN A 35 15.53 8.60 -2.02
C ASN A 35 15.44 8.37 -0.50
N GLY A 36 14.75 9.24 0.25
CA GLY A 36 14.47 9.02 1.66
C GLY A 36 13.63 7.77 1.90
N PHE A 37 12.57 7.58 1.10
CA PHE A 37 11.72 6.40 1.17
C PHE A 37 12.45 5.10 0.78
N ASP A 38 13.30 5.12 -0.25
CA ASP A 38 14.13 3.98 -0.65
C ASP A 38 15.10 3.55 0.45
N ILE A 39 15.74 4.53 1.12
CA ILE A 39 16.61 4.26 2.27
C ILE A 39 15.80 3.64 3.41
N LEU A 40 14.62 4.15 3.71
CA LEU A 40 13.72 3.58 4.73
C LEU A 40 13.32 2.15 4.37
N MET A 41 13.01 1.86 3.10
CA MET A 41 12.71 0.49 2.65
C MET A 41 13.88 -0.44 2.81
N GLY A 42 15.09 0.01 2.43
CA GLY A 42 16.31 -0.76 2.63
C GLY A 42 16.56 -1.09 4.10
N GLN A 43 16.41 -0.10 4.98
CA GLN A 43 16.56 -0.28 6.43
C GLN A 43 15.49 -1.21 7.00
N PHE A 44 14.23 -1.03 6.60
CA PHE A 44 13.10 -1.86 7.03
C PHE A 44 13.30 -3.33 6.64
N ALA A 45 13.61 -3.60 5.37
CA ALA A 45 13.88 -4.95 4.88
C ALA A 45 15.07 -5.59 5.61
N HIS A 46 16.14 -4.82 5.84
CA HIS A 46 17.32 -5.28 6.56
C HIS A 46 17.03 -5.61 8.04
N ASN A 47 16.20 -4.80 8.72
CA ASN A 47 15.79 -5.06 10.10
C ASN A 47 15.01 -6.37 10.21
N ILE A 48 14.11 -6.64 9.25
CA ILE A 48 13.38 -7.91 9.17
C ILE A 48 14.34 -9.07 8.92
N GLU A 49 15.23 -8.94 7.93
CA GLU A 49 16.22 -9.96 7.57
C GLU A 49 17.07 -10.37 8.78
N ASN A 50 17.55 -9.40 9.58
CA ASN A 50 18.38 -9.66 10.75
C ASN A 50 17.70 -10.52 11.82
N ILE A 51 16.35 -10.50 11.88
CA ILE A 51 15.58 -11.21 12.91
C ILE A 51 15.00 -12.52 12.36
N TRP A 52 14.44 -12.49 11.15
CA TRP A 52 13.71 -13.59 10.52
C TRP A 52 14.57 -14.43 9.57
N GLY A 53 15.64 -13.86 9.04
CA GLY A 53 16.47 -14.43 7.96
C GLY A 53 15.97 -14.04 6.57
N PHE A 54 16.89 -14.00 5.60
CA PHE A 54 16.63 -13.53 4.24
C PHE A 54 15.44 -14.20 3.54
N LYS A 55 15.26 -15.52 3.74
CA LYS A 55 14.15 -16.28 3.12
C LYS A 55 12.79 -16.00 3.75
N GLU A 56 12.74 -15.32 4.89
CA GLU A 56 11.54 -15.00 5.64
C GLU A 56 11.16 -13.52 5.54
N VAL A 57 11.85 -12.73 4.70
CA VAL A 57 11.51 -11.33 4.49
C VAL A 57 10.19 -11.24 3.73
N VAL A 58 9.14 -10.82 4.44
CA VAL A 58 7.81 -10.57 3.89
C VAL A 58 7.50 -9.10 4.11
N ILE A 59 7.10 -8.38 3.05
CA ILE A 59 6.84 -6.93 3.05
C ILE A 59 5.46 -6.70 2.44
N ALA A 60 4.80 -5.62 2.85
CA ALA A 60 3.52 -5.22 2.29
C ALA A 60 3.60 -5.04 0.76
N GLY A 61 2.50 -5.38 0.08
CA GLY A 61 2.35 -5.27 -1.36
C GLY A 61 0.96 -4.77 -1.74
N PRO A 62 0.63 -4.71 -3.04
CA PRO A 62 -0.66 -4.21 -3.49
C PRO A 62 -1.84 -5.04 -2.94
N LYS A 63 -1.64 -6.35 -2.77
CA LYS A 63 -2.66 -7.31 -2.34
C LYS A 63 -2.36 -7.97 -1.00
N ASP A 64 -1.32 -7.50 -0.33
CA ASP A 64 -0.82 -8.06 0.92
C ASP A 64 -0.62 -6.92 1.92
N TYR A 65 -1.45 -6.87 2.95
CA TYR A 65 -1.15 -6.04 4.12
C TYR A 65 -0.14 -6.79 4.96
N VAL A 66 0.97 -6.16 5.31
CA VAL A 66 1.96 -6.73 6.24
C VAL A 66 2.37 -5.63 7.19
N LYS A 67 2.14 -5.84 8.48
CA LYS A 67 2.57 -4.93 9.54
C LYS A 67 3.43 -5.66 10.55
N TYR A 68 4.63 -5.15 10.78
CA TYR A 68 5.50 -5.61 11.85
C TYR A 68 5.24 -4.81 13.12
N THR A 69 5.36 -5.47 14.26
CA THR A 69 5.32 -4.87 15.60
C THR A 69 6.33 -5.58 16.50
N ASP A 70 6.42 -5.16 17.76
CA ASP A 70 7.23 -5.83 18.78
C ASP A 70 8.72 -5.89 18.41
N GLN A 71 9.28 -4.78 17.93
CA GLN A 71 10.67 -4.72 17.48
C GLN A 71 10.92 -5.74 16.35
N TYR A 72 10.02 -5.73 15.37
CA TYR A 72 9.98 -6.65 14.24
C TYR A 72 9.78 -8.13 14.60
N GLN A 73 9.56 -8.51 15.86
CA GLN A 73 9.42 -9.92 16.24
C GLN A 73 8.06 -10.51 15.89
N THR A 74 7.06 -9.68 15.64
CA THR A 74 5.69 -10.11 15.32
C THR A 74 5.26 -9.46 14.02
N ARG A 75 4.57 -10.21 13.15
CA ARG A 75 3.96 -9.68 11.94
C ARG A 75 2.53 -10.13 11.77
N SER A 76 1.72 -9.24 11.25
CA SER A 76 0.33 -9.49 10.85
C SER A 76 0.24 -9.38 9.34
N HIS A 77 -0.06 -10.49 8.67
CA HIS A 77 -0.17 -10.58 7.22
C HIS A 77 -1.62 -10.85 6.81
N ILE A 78 -2.22 -9.98 6.00
CA ILE A 78 -3.52 -10.21 5.36
C ILE A 78 -3.28 -10.35 3.87
N ASN A 79 -3.46 -11.56 3.34
CA ASN A 79 -3.47 -11.80 1.91
C ASN A 79 -4.91 -11.63 1.40
N PHE A 80 -5.14 -10.57 0.64
CA PHE A 80 -6.46 -10.19 0.17
C PHE A 80 -6.95 -11.03 -1.01
N ASP A 81 -6.05 -11.64 -1.79
CA ASP A 81 -6.40 -12.55 -2.89
C ASP A 81 -6.95 -13.87 -2.34
N ASP A 82 -6.20 -14.50 -1.44
CA ASP A 82 -6.56 -15.82 -0.89
C ASP A 82 -7.56 -15.75 0.27
N GLY A 83 -7.80 -14.55 0.81
CA GLY A 83 -8.69 -14.36 1.94
C GLY A 83 -8.14 -14.99 3.21
N THR A 84 -6.85 -14.81 3.48
CA THR A 84 -6.21 -15.38 4.68
C THR A 84 -5.53 -14.30 5.52
N ILE A 85 -5.60 -14.47 6.83
CA ILE A 85 -4.88 -13.65 7.80
C ILE A 85 -3.95 -14.57 8.58
N THR A 86 -2.67 -14.30 8.47
CA THR A 86 -1.61 -15.06 9.13
C THR A 86 -0.90 -14.13 10.11
N ILE A 87 -0.96 -14.48 11.39
CA ILE A 87 -0.27 -13.74 12.45
C ILE A 87 0.87 -14.62 12.93
N GLU A 88 2.09 -14.09 12.87
CA GLU A 88 3.31 -14.84 13.20
C GLU A 88 4.16 -14.08 14.22
N THR A 89 4.86 -14.82 15.08
CA THR A 89 5.88 -14.26 15.95
C THR A 89 7.09 -15.18 16.03
N ILE A 90 8.28 -14.59 16.05
CA ILE A 90 9.57 -15.25 16.29
C ILE A 90 10.11 -14.90 17.69
N ALA A 91 9.32 -14.23 18.53
CA ALA A 91 9.69 -13.90 19.90
C ALA A 91 9.99 -15.17 20.72
N GLY A 92 11.17 -15.21 21.33
CA GLY A 92 11.60 -16.35 22.15
C GLY A 92 10.91 -16.43 23.52
N THR A 93 10.31 -15.32 23.97
CA THR A 93 9.62 -15.18 25.25
C THR A 93 8.15 -14.88 25.02
N GLU A 94 7.27 -15.63 25.70
CA GLU A 94 5.81 -15.44 25.66
C GLU A 94 5.18 -15.29 24.24
N PRO A 95 5.51 -16.17 23.27
CA PRO A 95 5.03 -16.03 21.89
C PRO A 95 3.50 -16.00 21.79
N ALA A 96 2.78 -16.72 22.67
CA ALA A 96 1.33 -16.68 22.72
C ALA A 96 0.78 -15.28 23.08
N ALA A 97 1.45 -14.51 23.94
CA ALA A 97 1.03 -13.16 24.31
C ALA A 97 1.23 -12.16 23.15
N HIS A 98 2.35 -12.29 22.44
CA HIS A 98 2.64 -11.52 21.22
C HIS A 98 1.57 -11.77 20.15
N LEU A 99 1.29 -13.04 19.84
CA LEU A 99 0.23 -13.42 18.91
C LEU A 99 -1.13 -12.89 19.36
N ARG A 100 -1.48 -13.03 20.65
CA ARG A 100 -2.76 -12.56 21.19
C ARG A 100 -2.99 -11.07 20.92
N ARG A 101 -1.99 -10.23 21.21
CA ARG A 101 -2.07 -8.78 20.99
C ARG A 101 -2.25 -8.47 19.51
N ALA A 102 -1.46 -9.08 18.65
CA ALA A 102 -1.52 -8.86 17.20
C ALA A 102 -2.87 -9.32 16.62
N ILE A 103 -3.38 -10.50 16.97
CA ILE A 103 -4.70 -11.00 16.53
C ILE A 103 -5.80 -9.98 16.86
N ILE A 104 -5.88 -9.52 18.11
CA ILE A 104 -6.94 -8.59 18.55
C ILE A 104 -6.84 -7.27 17.78
N LYS A 105 -5.62 -6.73 17.64
CA LYS A 105 -5.39 -5.48 16.90
C LYS A 105 -5.76 -5.60 15.43
N THR A 106 -5.30 -6.63 14.74
CA THR A 106 -5.63 -6.86 13.32
C THR A 106 -7.14 -6.98 13.12
N LEU A 107 -7.84 -7.75 13.95
CA LEU A 107 -9.29 -7.94 13.83
C LEU A 107 -10.09 -6.65 14.07
N LEU A 108 -9.55 -5.70 14.82
CA LEU A 108 -10.24 -4.49 15.24
C LEU A 108 -9.68 -3.20 14.65
N MET A 109 -8.68 -3.30 13.76
CA MET A 109 -8.04 -2.13 13.16
C MET A 109 -9.05 -1.30 12.36
N GLY A 110 -8.97 0.02 12.49
CA GLY A 110 -9.75 0.96 11.68
C GLY A 110 -9.31 1.00 10.22
N ASP A 111 -10.19 1.49 9.35
CA ASP A 111 -9.94 1.71 7.92
C ASP A 111 -9.35 3.11 7.70
N ASP A 112 -8.14 3.35 8.22
CA ASP A 112 -7.37 4.58 8.04
C ASP A 112 -5.97 4.28 7.47
N PRO A 113 -5.85 4.10 6.13
CA PRO A 113 -4.57 3.81 5.50
C PRO A 113 -3.60 5.00 5.54
N SER A 114 -4.13 6.21 5.74
CA SER A 114 -3.32 7.44 5.74
C SER A 114 -2.48 7.58 7.01
N SER A 115 -2.92 6.97 8.11
CA SER A 115 -2.26 7.02 9.42
C SER A 115 -1.35 5.83 9.73
N VAL A 116 -1.38 4.77 8.91
CA VAL A 116 -0.64 3.51 9.15
C VAL A 116 0.61 3.46 8.30
N ASP A 117 1.76 3.38 8.94
CA ASP A 117 3.06 3.14 8.32
C ASP A 117 3.39 1.64 8.31
N LEU A 118 3.21 1.01 7.17
CA LEU A 118 3.53 -0.42 6.99
C LEU A 118 5.03 -0.74 6.97
N TYR A 119 5.88 0.29 6.97
CA TYR A 119 7.32 0.15 6.81
C TYR A 119 8.11 0.57 8.04
N SER A 120 7.45 0.52 9.20
CA SER A 120 8.08 0.57 10.51
C SER A 120 7.43 -0.46 11.45
N ASP A 121 8.10 -0.74 12.56
CA ASP A 121 7.58 -1.58 13.64
C ASP A 121 6.79 -0.78 14.70
N VAL A 122 6.61 0.52 14.49
CA VAL A 122 5.84 1.40 15.36
C VAL A 122 4.39 0.94 15.42
N ASP A 123 3.83 0.88 16.61
CA ASP A 123 2.46 0.44 16.82
C ASP A 123 1.47 1.59 16.65
N ASP A 124 1.14 1.87 15.39
CA ASP A 124 0.19 2.90 14.92
C ASP A 124 -1.21 2.34 14.62
N ILE A 125 -1.45 1.06 14.96
CA ILE A 125 -2.73 0.40 14.72
C ILE A 125 -3.76 0.91 15.72
N THR A 126 -4.77 1.63 15.23
CA THR A 126 -5.88 2.14 16.04
C THR A 126 -7.07 1.19 16.00
N ILE A 127 -7.65 0.94 17.18
CA ILE A 127 -8.87 0.13 17.30
C ILE A 127 -10.08 1.00 16.95
N SER A 128 -10.94 0.50 16.06
CA SER A 128 -12.16 1.19 15.60
C SER A 128 -13.42 0.50 16.08
N LYS A 129 -14.50 1.28 16.26
CA LYS A 129 -15.86 0.74 16.46
C LYS A 129 -16.42 0.08 15.19
N GLU A 130 -15.87 0.46 14.04
CA GLU A 130 -16.13 -0.14 12.74
C GLU A 130 -14.80 -0.65 12.18
N PRO A 131 -14.38 -1.86 12.56
CA PRO A 131 -13.14 -2.43 12.05
C PRO A 131 -13.17 -2.60 10.54
N PHE A 132 -12.01 -2.41 9.90
CA PHE A 132 -11.81 -2.64 8.47
C PHE A 132 -12.26 -4.06 8.07
N LEU A 133 -11.92 -5.07 8.89
CA LEU A 133 -12.24 -6.48 8.66
C LEU A 133 -13.66 -6.89 9.10
N TYR A 134 -14.48 -5.96 9.57
CA TYR A 134 -15.83 -6.27 10.05
C TYR A 134 -16.68 -6.91 8.95
N GLY A 135 -17.21 -8.10 9.23
CA GLY A 135 -18.01 -8.90 8.29
C GLY A 135 -17.19 -9.65 7.24
N GLN A 136 -15.89 -9.34 7.07
CA GLN A 136 -14.97 -10.13 6.25
C GLN A 136 -14.41 -11.34 6.99
N VAL A 137 -14.41 -11.29 8.33
CA VAL A 137 -13.97 -12.38 9.21
C VAL A 137 -15.06 -12.67 10.23
N VAL A 138 -15.21 -13.96 10.54
CA VAL A 138 -16.07 -14.45 11.62
C VAL A 138 -15.23 -15.23 12.63
N ASP A 139 -15.67 -15.21 13.89
CA ASP A 139 -15.06 -16.05 14.93
C ASP A 139 -15.46 -17.53 14.77
N ASN A 140 -14.99 -18.36 15.70
CA ASN A 140 -15.31 -19.78 15.75
C ASN A 140 -16.80 -20.10 16.01
N THR A 141 -17.62 -19.09 16.30
CA THR A 141 -19.09 -19.20 16.43
C THR A 141 -19.83 -18.70 15.20
N GLY A 142 -19.10 -18.31 14.15
CA GLY A 142 -19.67 -17.77 12.91
C GLY A 142 -20.15 -16.32 13.03
N GLN A 143 -19.74 -15.59 14.08
CA GLN A 143 -20.18 -14.22 14.31
C GLN A 143 -19.12 -13.20 13.88
N PRO A 144 -19.52 -12.06 13.29
CA PRO A 144 -18.58 -11.01 12.91
C PRO A 144 -17.99 -10.32 14.16
N ILE A 145 -16.76 -9.84 14.03
CA ILE A 145 -15.95 -9.34 15.15
C ILE A 145 -15.83 -7.82 15.08
N ARG A 146 -16.37 -7.12 16.08
CA ARG A 146 -16.18 -5.66 16.27
C ARG A 146 -15.95 -5.22 17.71
N TRP A 147 -15.94 -6.17 18.64
CA TRP A 147 -15.84 -5.91 20.07
C TRP A 147 -14.59 -6.57 20.62
N GLU A 148 -13.86 -5.86 21.47
CA GLU A 148 -12.62 -6.36 22.08
C GLU A 148 -12.82 -7.66 22.86
N GLY A 149 -13.92 -7.79 23.60
CA GLY A 149 -14.25 -9.04 24.30
C GLY A 149 -14.41 -10.23 23.35
N ARG A 150 -15.06 -10.04 22.18
CA ARG A 150 -15.21 -11.11 21.17
C ARG A 150 -13.88 -11.42 20.49
N ALA A 151 -13.10 -10.38 20.13
CA ALA A 151 -11.78 -10.55 19.53
C ALA A 151 -10.83 -11.29 20.48
N SER A 152 -10.88 -10.97 21.79
CA SER A 152 -10.14 -11.65 22.84
C SER A 152 -10.50 -13.12 22.95
N ASN A 153 -11.79 -13.44 23.05
CA ASN A 153 -12.25 -14.84 23.11
C ASN A 153 -11.83 -15.63 21.87
N PHE A 154 -11.90 -15.02 20.69
CA PHE A 154 -11.48 -15.67 19.45
C PHE A 154 -9.96 -15.85 19.39
N ALA A 155 -9.17 -14.87 19.83
CA ALA A 155 -7.72 -15.01 19.95
C ALA A 155 -7.35 -16.16 20.90
N ASP A 156 -7.99 -16.26 22.05
CA ASP A 156 -7.76 -17.33 23.03
C ASP A 156 -8.15 -18.71 22.45
N TYR A 157 -9.24 -18.78 21.68
CA TYR A 157 -9.61 -19.97 20.92
C TYR A 157 -8.54 -20.37 19.90
N LEU A 158 -8.04 -19.42 19.10
CA LEU A 158 -7.02 -19.67 18.08
C LEU A 158 -5.72 -20.16 18.71
N LEU A 159 -5.24 -19.50 19.77
CA LEU A 159 -4.02 -19.88 20.46
C LEU A 159 -4.11 -21.27 21.10
N LYS A 160 -5.31 -21.69 21.54
CA LYS A 160 -5.51 -23.02 22.10
C LYS A 160 -5.68 -24.12 21.06
N ASN A 161 -6.32 -23.82 19.92
CA ASN A 161 -6.80 -24.86 18.99
C ASN A 161 -6.22 -24.79 17.57
N ARG A 162 -5.52 -23.71 17.23
CA ARG A 162 -5.02 -23.41 15.87
C ARG A 162 -3.58 -22.90 15.85
N LEU A 163 -2.91 -22.85 17.01
CA LEU A 163 -1.50 -22.49 17.10
C LEU A 163 -0.66 -23.51 16.33
N GLN A 164 0.16 -23.00 15.43
CA GLN A 164 1.13 -23.75 14.65
C GLN A 164 2.54 -23.26 14.98
N SER A 165 3.52 -24.09 14.68
CA SER A 165 4.93 -23.71 14.76
C SER A 165 5.70 -24.27 13.57
N ARG A 166 6.70 -23.51 13.13
CA ARG A 166 7.63 -23.90 12.06
C ARG A 166 9.02 -23.39 12.39
N SER A 167 10.05 -24.01 11.81
CA SER A 167 11.44 -23.56 11.96
C SER A 167 11.90 -22.85 10.68
N ASN A 168 12.61 -21.74 10.83
CA ASN A 168 13.34 -21.12 9.72
C ASN A 168 14.79 -21.66 9.57
N GLY A 169 15.12 -22.72 10.33
CA GLY A 169 16.46 -23.31 10.41
C GLY A 169 17.25 -22.88 11.66
N LEU A 170 16.92 -21.74 12.27
CA LEU A 170 17.62 -21.21 13.45
C LEU A 170 16.70 -21.01 14.66
N ARG A 171 15.46 -20.55 14.42
CA ARG A 171 14.48 -20.22 15.44
C ARG A 171 13.11 -20.81 15.08
N ILE A 172 12.28 -20.96 16.10
CA ILE A 172 10.88 -21.36 15.94
C ILE A 172 10.03 -20.10 15.73
N ILE A 173 9.20 -20.14 14.70
CA ILE A 173 8.16 -19.17 14.41
C ILE A 173 6.83 -19.80 14.82
N TYR A 174 6.09 -19.11 15.67
CA TYR A 174 4.74 -19.49 16.06
C TYR A 174 3.74 -18.70 15.23
N SER A 175 2.63 -19.33 14.85
CA SER A 175 1.64 -18.69 13.99
C SER A 175 0.21 -19.15 14.26
N VAL A 176 -0.73 -18.30 13.87
CA VAL A 176 -2.13 -18.67 13.68
C VAL A 176 -2.58 -18.22 12.30
N THR A 177 -3.50 -18.97 11.70
CA THR A 177 -4.13 -18.64 10.43
C THR A 177 -5.63 -18.53 10.61
N ILE A 178 -6.20 -17.44 10.11
CA ILE A 178 -7.63 -17.14 10.13
C ILE A 178 -8.09 -17.00 8.67
N ASN A 179 -9.03 -17.84 8.26
CA ASN A 179 -9.64 -17.72 6.94
C ASN A 179 -10.76 -16.68 6.99
N MET A 180 -10.79 -15.80 5.99
CA MET A 180 -11.87 -14.86 5.77
C MET A 180 -13.11 -15.60 5.22
N VAL A 181 -14.27 -14.94 5.25
CA VAL A 181 -15.50 -15.51 4.68
C VAL A 181 -15.37 -15.66 3.16
N PRO A 182 -16.03 -16.66 2.52
CA PRO A 182 -15.84 -16.92 1.09
C PRO A 182 -16.11 -15.75 0.15
N ASN A 183 -17.00 -14.83 0.54
CA ASN A 183 -17.32 -13.61 -0.22
C ASN A 183 -16.61 -12.35 0.34
N HIS A 184 -15.42 -12.51 0.92
CA HIS A 184 -14.67 -11.39 1.48
C HIS A 184 -14.37 -10.30 0.44
N LEU A 185 -14.13 -10.70 -0.82
CA LEU A 185 -13.82 -9.78 -1.91
C LEU A 185 -15.01 -8.88 -2.21
N ASP A 186 -16.21 -9.46 -2.38
CA ASP A 186 -17.45 -8.70 -2.60
C ASP A 186 -17.77 -7.77 -1.43
N LYS A 187 -17.55 -8.24 -0.20
CA LYS A 187 -17.74 -7.43 1.01
C LYS A 187 -16.80 -6.23 1.07
N ARG A 188 -15.54 -6.38 0.62
CA ARG A 188 -14.62 -5.23 0.49
C ARG A 188 -15.06 -4.31 -0.63
N ALA A 189 -15.33 -4.84 -1.81
CA ALA A 189 -15.76 -4.06 -2.97
C ALA A 189 -16.98 -3.19 -2.64
N HIS A 190 -17.91 -3.72 -1.83
CA HIS A 190 -19.11 -3.00 -1.39
C HIS A 190 -18.82 -1.63 -0.73
N LYS A 191 -17.69 -1.49 -0.03
CA LYS A 191 -17.25 -0.22 0.58
C LYS A 191 -17.06 0.89 -0.45
N TYR A 192 -16.72 0.54 -1.69
CA TYR A 192 -16.26 1.48 -2.72
C TYR A 192 -17.27 1.69 -3.85
N LEU A 193 -18.35 0.90 -3.93
CA LEU A 193 -19.37 1.00 -5.00
C LEU A 193 -20.01 2.39 -5.13
N GLY A 194 -20.13 3.13 -4.03
CA GLY A 194 -20.59 4.51 -4.07
C GLY A 194 -19.63 5.44 -4.81
N MET A 195 -18.34 5.29 -4.58
CA MET A 195 -17.27 6.10 -5.17
C MET A 195 -17.07 5.74 -6.65
N VAL A 196 -17.10 4.43 -6.97
CA VAL A 196 -17.04 3.94 -8.36
C VAL A 196 -18.18 4.50 -9.20
N ARG A 197 -19.42 4.49 -8.71
CA ARG A 197 -20.58 5.07 -9.40
C ARG A 197 -20.40 6.57 -9.66
N GLN A 198 -19.80 7.30 -8.73
CA GLN A 198 -19.55 8.73 -8.90
C GLN A 198 -18.48 8.98 -9.98
N ALA A 199 -17.36 8.26 -9.91
CA ALA A 199 -16.26 8.38 -10.87
C ALA A 199 -16.70 7.96 -12.29
N SER A 200 -17.43 6.84 -12.41
CA SER A 200 -17.98 6.36 -13.68
C SER A 200 -18.82 7.42 -14.38
N ARG A 201 -19.79 8.02 -13.66
CA ARG A 201 -20.66 9.07 -14.22
C ARG A 201 -19.89 10.35 -14.58
N LYS A 202 -18.84 10.67 -13.82
CA LYS A 202 -18.04 11.88 -14.01
C LYS A 202 -17.16 11.80 -15.26
N TYR A 203 -16.56 10.65 -15.53
CA TYR A 203 -15.59 10.47 -16.60
C TYR A 203 -16.12 9.67 -17.81
N GLY A 204 -17.32 9.09 -17.71
CA GLY A 204 -17.91 8.29 -18.79
C GLY A 204 -17.25 6.91 -18.95
N VAL A 205 -16.64 6.39 -17.88
CA VAL A 205 -15.97 5.08 -17.85
C VAL A 205 -16.90 4.04 -17.21
N ASP A 206 -16.99 2.85 -17.78
CA ASP A 206 -17.87 1.79 -17.28
C ASP A 206 -17.50 1.36 -15.84
N GLU A 207 -18.51 1.24 -14.96
CA GLU A 207 -18.33 0.78 -13.58
C GLU A 207 -17.62 -0.59 -13.52
N SER A 208 -17.93 -1.49 -14.46
CA SER A 208 -17.31 -2.81 -14.55
C SER A 208 -15.81 -2.73 -14.86
N LEU A 209 -15.37 -1.78 -15.69
CA LEU A 209 -13.95 -1.58 -15.98
C LEU A 209 -13.22 -1.06 -14.75
N ILE A 210 -13.79 -0.06 -14.06
CA ILE A 210 -13.21 0.50 -12.83
C ILE A 210 -13.06 -0.60 -11.77
N LEU A 211 -14.11 -1.41 -11.56
CA LEU A 211 -14.07 -2.52 -10.61
C LEU A 211 -13.07 -3.59 -10.99
N ALA A 212 -12.95 -3.94 -12.28
CA ALA A 212 -11.98 -4.90 -12.76
C ALA A 212 -10.54 -4.44 -12.48
N ILE A 213 -10.22 -3.18 -12.79
CA ILE A 213 -8.91 -2.59 -12.52
C ILE A 213 -8.64 -2.60 -11.00
N MET A 214 -9.56 -2.07 -10.18
CA MET A 214 -9.40 -2.06 -8.72
C MET A 214 -9.16 -3.46 -8.14
N GLN A 215 -9.90 -4.46 -8.61
CA GLN A 215 -9.74 -5.85 -8.18
C GLN A 215 -8.39 -6.43 -8.59
N THR A 216 -7.99 -6.23 -9.85
CA THR A 216 -6.72 -6.77 -10.36
C THR A 216 -5.52 -6.12 -9.69
N GLU A 217 -5.58 -4.82 -9.44
CA GLU A 217 -4.46 -4.04 -8.88
C GLU A 217 -4.27 -4.25 -7.39
N SER A 218 -5.35 -4.27 -6.59
CA SER A 218 -5.25 -4.29 -5.12
C SER A 218 -6.13 -5.31 -4.42
N SER A 219 -7.01 -6.00 -5.13
CA SER A 219 -8.05 -6.85 -4.51
C SER A 219 -8.88 -6.09 -3.46
N PHE A 220 -9.10 -4.81 -3.75
CA PHE A 220 -9.76 -3.82 -2.91
C PHE A 220 -9.05 -3.57 -1.57
N ASN A 221 -7.72 -3.64 -1.55
CA ASN A 221 -6.88 -3.27 -0.42
C ASN A 221 -6.63 -1.76 -0.40
N PRO A 222 -7.13 -1.01 0.60
CA PRO A 222 -6.89 0.42 0.68
C PRO A 222 -5.46 0.77 1.14
N TYR A 223 -4.72 -0.19 1.71
CA TYR A 223 -3.32 -0.04 2.12
C TYR A 223 -2.32 -0.43 1.02
N ALA A 224 -2.78 -0.59 -0.22
CA ALA A 224 -1.99 -1.12 -1.31
C ALA A 224 -0.81 -0.19 -1.67
N VAL A 225 0.40 -0.74 -1.63
CA VAL A 225 1.62 -0.07 -2.08
C VAL A 225 2.44 -1.05 -2.90
N SER A 226 2.81 -0.66 -4.12
CA SER A 226 3.70 -1.47 -4.95
C SER A 226 5.18 -1.12 -4.72
N ARG A 227 6.05 -1.98 -5.25
CA ARG A 227 7.50 -1.74 -5.35
C ARG A 227 7.88 -0.65 -6.36
N SER A 228 6.91 -0.14 -7.12
CA SER A 228 7.10 0.88 -8.14
C SER A 228 6.29 2.14 -7.83
N ASP A 229 6.09 2.42 -6.53
CA ASP A 229 5.44 3.61 -5.98
C ASP A 229 3.99 3.84 -6.42
N ALA A 230 3.32 2.78 -6.89
CA ALA A 230 1.88 2.80 -7.13
C ALA A 230 1.12 2.68 -5.80
N LEU A 231 0.11 3.56 -5.60
CA LEU A 231 -0.56 3.75 -4.31
C LEU A 231 -2.07 3.53 -4.39
N GLY A 232 -2.62 2.94 -3.33
CA GLY A 232 -4.05 2.82 -3.08
C GLY A 232 -4.79 1.83 -3.99
N LEU A 233 -6.11 1.89 -3.96
CA LEU A 233 -7.03 0.90 -4.53
C LEU A 233 -6.84 0.68 -6.05
N MET A 234 -6.57 1.74 -6.80
CA MET A 234 -6.33 1.72 -8.25
C MET A 234 -4.84 1.78 -8.62
N GLN A 235 -3.93 1.66 -7.64
CA GLN A 235 -2.48 1.66 -7.86
C GLN A 235 -2.01 2.84 -8.75
N VAL A 236 -2.31 4.05 -8.30
CA VAL A 236 -1.92 5.27 -9.02
C VAL A 236 -0.50 5.66 -8.66
N VAL A 237 0.35 5.86 -9.68
CA VAL A 237 1.71 6.39 -9.52
C VAL A 237 1.67 7.92 -9.55
N GLN A 238 2.17 8.57 -8.49
CA GLN A 238 2.04 10.03 -8.29
C GLN A 238 2.66 10.85 -9.43
N HIS A 239 3.84 10.47 -9.90
CA HIS A 239 4.65 11.28 -10.81
C HIS A 239 4.36 11.03 -12.30
N THR A 240 3.59 10.00 -12.63
CA THR A 240 3.09 9.72 -13.99
C THR A 240 1.59 9.98 -14.06
N ALA A 241 0.75 8.95 -13.86
CA ALA A 241 -0.70 9.04 -13.98
C ALA A 241 -1.30 10.15 -13.10
N GLY A 242 -0.86 10.27 -11.85
CA GLY A 242 -1.33 11.32 -10.94
C GLY A 242 -1.04 12.74 -11.46
N LYS A 243 0.15 12.96 -12.03
CA LYS A 243 0.57 14.23 -12.60
C LYS A 243 -0.21 14.58 -13.87
N ASP A 244 -0.43 13.60 -14.74
CA ASP A 244 -1.17 13.78 -15.98
C ASP A 244 -2.65 14.09 -15.72
N VAL A 245 -3.26 13.40 -14.77
CA VAL A 245 -4.64 13.70 -14.34
C VAL A 245 -4.74 15.10 -13.77
N PHE A 246 -3.83 15.51 -12.87
CA PHE A 246 -3.84 16.87 -12.33
C PHE A 246 -3.75 17.92 -13.45
N ARG A 247 -2.85 17.71 -14.43
CA ARG A 247 -2.70 18.59 -15.60
C ARG A 247 -3.97 18.66 -16.44
N SER A 248 -4.61 17.52 -16.72
CA SER A 248 -5.85 17.46 -17.50
C SER A 248 -7.00 18.26 -16.84
N GLN A 249 -6.98 18.38 -15.51
CA GLN A 249 -7.95 19.12 -14.71
C GLN A 249 -7.51 20.57 -14.43
N GLY A 250 -6.42 21.05 -15.04
CA GLY A 250 -5.88 22.40 -14.81
C GLY A 250 -5.25 22.60 -13.42
N LYS A 251 -4.98 21.52 -12.68
CA LYS A 251 -4.28 21.54 -11.39
C LYS A 251 -2.77 21.51 -11.61
N SER A 252 -2.05 22.28 -10.80
CA SER A 252 -0.58 22.26 -10.77
C SER A 252 -0.07 21.21 -9.78
N GLY A 253 1.17 20.77 -9.96
CA GLY A 253 1.83 19.80 -9.08
C GLY A 253 1.42 18.36 -9.37
N THR A 254 1.37 17.55 -8.32
CA THR A 254 1.04 16.12 -8.33
C THR A 254 0.26 15.78 -7.05
N PRO A 255 -0.53 14.70 -7.06
CA PRO A 255 -1.22 14.27 -5.85
C PRO A 255 -0.23 13.84 -4.76
N SER A 256 -0.53 14.14 -3.50
CA SER A 256 0.25 13.67 -2.35
C SER A 256 -0.02 12.18 -2.07
N ARG A 257 0.84 11.55 -1.25
CA ARG A 257 0.67 10.16 -0.80
C ARG A 257 -0.62 9.98 -0.02
N SER A 258 -0.92 10.88 0.92
CA SER A 258 -2.18 10.87 1.68
C SER A 258 -3.41 11.03 0.78
N PHE A 259 -3.33 11.86 -0.26
CA PHE A 259 -4.41 12.01 -1.23
C PHE A 259 -4.68 10.72 -2.01
N LEU A 260 -3.64 9.96 -2.38
CA LEU A 260 -3.82 8.68 -3.07
C LEU A 260 -4.17 7.51 -2.14
N PHE A 261 -4.10 7.67 -0.81
CA PHE A 261 -4.65 6.71 0.13
C PHE A 261 -6.09 6.99 0.53
N ASP A 262 -6.61 8.19 0.28
CA ASP A 262 -8.05 8.46 0.39
C ASP A 262 -8.79 7.70 -0.71
N PRO A 263 -9.70 6.76 -0.38
CA PRO A 263 -10.35 5.91 -1.37
C PRO A 263 -11.09 6.69 -2.47
N ALA A 264 -11.78 7.77 -2.11
CA ALA A 264 -12.56 8.55 -3.07
C ALA A 264 -11.63 9.29 -4.05
N SER A 265 -10.58 9.93 -3.55
CA SER A 265 -9.58 10.63 -4.34
C SER A 265 -8.78 9.67 -5.22
N ASN A 266 -8.42 8.48 -4.72
CA ASN A 266 -7.72 7.46 -5.49
C ASN A 266 -8.58 6.92 -6.64
N ILE A 267 -9.84 6.56 -6.37
CA ILE A 267 -10.77 6.07 -7.39
C ILE A 267 -11.05 7.15 -8.43
N ASP A 268 -11.24 8.41 -8.02
CA ASP A 268 -11.42 9.54 -8.93
C ASP A 268 -10.21 9.73 -9.85
N THR A 269 -9.00 9.67 -9.29
CA THR A 269 -7.76 9.88 -10.04
C THR A 269 -7.48 8.72 -10.99
N GLY A 270 -7.61 7.48 -10.53
CA GLY A 270 -7.41 6.30 -11.37
C GLY A 270 -8.42 6.24 -12.51
N THR A 271 -9.70 6.55 -12.24
CA THR A 271 -10.74 6.59 -13.27
C THR A 271 -10.51 7.73 -14.27
N ALA A 272 -10.02 8.89 -13.84
CA ALA A 272 -9.70 9.99 -14.74
C ALA A 272 -8.55 9.69 -15.71
N TYR A 273 -7.72 8.69 -15.41
CA TYR A 273 -6.61 8.26 -16.25
C TYR A 273 -6.99 7.19 -17.28
N LEU A 274 -8.09 6.47 -17.04
CA LEU A 274 -8.70 5.51 -17.98
C LEU A 274 -9.36 6.25 -19.15
#